data_AF-A0A7C6AXM0-F1
#
_entry.id   AF-A0A7C6AXM0-F1
#
_cell.length_a   1.000
_cell.length_b   1.000
_cell.length_c   1.000
_cell.angle_alpha   90.00
_cell.angle_beta   90.00
_cell.angle_gamma   90.00
#
_symmetry.space_group_name_H-M   'P 1'
#
loop_
_entity.id
_entity.type
_entity.pdbx_description
1 polymer ?
#
loop_
_entity_poly.entity_id
_entity_poly.type
_entity_poly.pdbx_seq_one_letter_code
_entity_poly.pdbx_strand_id
1 'polypeptide(L)'
;QIMRRLANRLTDLYHQNRKDDWHWFEEKMTYDNAVLPLALFCSYEICGDQELLNVAIESTRFLESVTFRHGYFAPVGNKDWYARGGNVPEFDQQSIDVMAMVLLYYQVFQVTRDRKYIERLFTCYLWFLGENSLRLPLFDHETKGCCDGLEVQGLNRNQGAESSLAYWISHLTVLAAQEKEHLYVRK
;
A
#
# COMPACT_ATOMS: atom_id res chain seq x y z
N GLN A 1 -18.42 -18.83 0.47
CA GLN A 1 -18.44 -19.02 1.93
C GLN A 1 -17.09 -18.75 2.58
N ILE A 2 -15.96 -19.25 2.05
CA ILE A 2 -14.63 -19.00 2.64
C ILE A 2 -14.23 -17.52 2.66
N MET A 3 -14.36 -16.81 1.53
CA MET A 3 -13.99 -15.38 1.44
C MET A 3 -14.73 -14.52 2.47
N ARG A 4 -16.07 -14.63 2.58
CA ARG A 4 -16.85 -13.92 3.61
C ARG A 4 -16.36 -14.22 5.04
N ARG A 5 -16.04 -15.48 5.34
CA ARG A 5 -15.51 -15.86 6.67
C ARG A 5 -14.17 -15.19 6.97
N LEU A 6 -13.28 -15.10 5.98
CA LEU A 6 -11.96 -14.45 6.14
C LEU A 6 -12.09 -12.92 6.23
N ALA A 7 -12.95 -12.33 5.41
CA ALA A 7 -13.25 -10.89 5.46
C ALA A 7 -13.84 -10.51 6.82
N ASN A 8 -14.82 -11.27 7.33
CA ASN A 8 -15.40 -11.05 8.65
C ASN A 8 -14.35 -11.16 9.77
N ARG A 9 -13.46 -12.16 9.70
CA ARG A 9 -12.36 -12.27 10.67
C ARG A 9 -11.44 -11.06 10.65
N LEU A 10 -11.14 -10.50 9.48
CA LEU A 10 -10.32 -9.29 9.35
C LEU A 10 -11.06 -8.06 9.92
N THR A 11 -12.34 -7.92 9.64
CA THR A 11 -13.20 -6.89 10.23
C THR A 11 -13.32 -7.02 11.75
N ASP A 12 -13.41 -8.25 12.28
CA ASP A 12 -13.42 -8.48 13.73
C ASP A 12 -12.11 -8.02 14.38
N LEU A 13 -10.96 -8.31 13.75
CA LEU A 13 -9.66 -7.82 14.22
C LEU A 13 -9.59 -6.29 14.22
N TYR A 14 -10.16 -5.65 13.19
CA TYR A 14 -10.30 -4.20 13.15
C TYR A 14 -11.09 -3.66 14.34
N HIS A 15 -12.29 -4.19 14.60
CA HIS A 15 -13.12 -3.71 15.71
C HIS A 15 -12.50 -3.97 17.09
N GLN A 16 -11.77 -5.07 17.25
CA GLN A 16 -11.09 -5.40 18.52
C GLN A 16 -9.94 -4.44 18.81
N ASN A 17 -9.20 -4.02 17.79
CA ASN A 17 -7.98 -3.22 17.96
C ASN A 17 -8.20 -1.72 17.81
N ARG A 18 -9.24 -1.28 17.09
CA ARG A 18 -9.47 0.15 16.84
C ARG A 18 -9.68 0.94 18.13
N LYS A 19 -9.15 2.16 18.14
CA LYS A 19 -9.33 3.21 19.16
C LYS A 19 -9.53 4.55 18.45
N ASP A 20 -9.87 5.59 19.20
CA ASP A 20 -10.15 6.92 18.66
C ASP A 20 -8.99 7.51 17.84
N ASP A 21 -7.74 7.16 18.19
CA ASP A 21 -6.51 7.58 17.53
C ASP A 21 -5.83 6.45 16.73
N TRP A 22 -6.45 5.28 16.66
CA TRP A 22 -5.87 4.08 16.08
C TRP A 22 -6.89 3.30 15.26
N HIS A 23 -6.97 3.59 13.97
CA HIS A 23 -7.90 2.94 13.05
C HIS A 23 -7.20 1.83 12.27
N TRP A 24 -6.71 0.81 12.99
CA TRP A 24 -5.94 -0.29 12.42
C TRP A 24 -6.33 -1.67 12.97
N PHE A 25 -5.98 -2.72 12.23
CA PHE A 25 -6.35 -4.11 12.47
C PHE A 25 -5.63 -4.77 13.65
N GLU A 26 -4.48 -4.23 14.03
CA GLU A 26 -3.52 -4.82 14.97
C GLU A 26 -2.94 -3.73 15.87
N GLU A 27 -2.30 -4.09 16.99
CA GLU A 27 -1.64 -3.10 17.87
C GLU A 27 -0.37 -2.47 17.27
N LYS A 28 0.18 -3.11 16.24
CA LYS A 28 1.32 -2.66 15.47
C LYS A 28 1.02 -2.77 13.98
N MET A 29 1.40 -1.76 13.22
CA MET A 29 1.38 -1.78 11.76
C MET A 29 2.74 -2.28 11.27
N THR A 30 2.73 -3.49 10.72
CA THR A 30 3.90 -4.23 10.24
C THR A 30 4.02 -4.13 8.71
N TYR A 31 4.86 -4.97 8.11
CA TYR A 31 5.08 -5.04 6.67
C TYR A 31 3.86 -5.58 5.92
N ASP A 32 3.78 -5.28 4.62
CA ASP A 32 2.69 -5.64 3.70
C ASP A 32 1.31 -5.17 4.18
N ASN A 33 1.30 -4.09 4.99
CA ASN A 33 0.12 -3.60 5.72
C ASN A 33 -1.07 -3.26 4.81
N ALA A 34 -0.82 -2.72 3.61
CA ALA A 34 -1.85 -2.30 2.68
C ALA A 34 -2.65 -3.48 2.09
N VAL A 35 -2.17 -4.72 2.21
CA VAL A 35 -2.93 -5.91 1.80
C VAL A 35 -4.19 -6.10 2.64
N LEU A 36 -4.20 -5.65 3.90
CA LEU A 36 -5.37 -5.75 4.77
C LEU A 36 -6.57 -4.94 4.24
N PRO A 37 -6.50 -3.61 4.04
CA PRO A 37 -7.59 -2.86 3.41
C PRO A 37 -7.85 -3.29 1.96
N LEU A 38 -6.83 -3.69 1.20
CA LEU A 38 -6.99 -4.19 -0.17
C LEU A 38 -7.90 -5.43 -0.20
N ALA A 39 -7.68 -6.39 0.68
CA ALA A 39 -8.49 -7.60 0.78
C ALA A 39 -9.98 -7.28 1.08
N LEU A 40 -10.24 -6.25 1.89
CA LEU A 40 -11.61 -5.79 2.18
C LEU A 40 -12.25 -5.12 0.97
N PHE A 41 -11.53 -4.27 0.22
CA PHE A 41 -12.05 -3.70 -1.03
C PHE A 41 -12.36 -4.78 -2.08
N CYS A 42 -11.48 -5.77 -2.24
CA CYS A 42 -11.73 -6.91 -3.14
C CYS A 42 -12.95 -7.73 -2.70
N SER A 43 -13.11 -7.94 -1.38
CA SER A 43 -14.25 -8.67 -0.84
C SER A 43 -15.56 -7.88 -1.04
N TYR A 44 -15.54 -6.56 -0.82
CA TYR A 44 -16.66 -5.67 -1.07
C TYR A 44 -17.12 -5.71 -2.53
N GLU A 45 -16.19 -5.64 -3.50
CA GLU A 45 -16.53 -5.67 -4.93
C GLU A 45 -17.35 -6.91 -5.31
N ILE A 46 -17.10 -8.05 -4.64
CA ILE A 46 -17.79 -9.31 -4.92
C ILE A 46 -19.13 -9.42 -4.19
N CYS A 47 -19.23 -8.95 -2.95
CA CYS A 47 -20.38 -9.24 -2.09
C CYS A 47 -21.27 -8.04 -1.74
N GLY A 48 -20.82 -6.81 -2.00
CA GLY A 48 -21.56 -5.57 -1.72
C GLY A 48 -21.75 -5.27 -0.24
N ASP A 49 -20.98 -5.89 0.66
CA ASP A 49 -21.12 -5.69 2.11
C ASP A 49 -20.54 -4.34 2.55
N GLN A 50 -21.43 -3.43 2.94
CA GLN A 50 -21.08 -2.06 3.27
C GLN A 50 -20.15 -1.94 4.48
N GLU A 51 -20.16 -2.89 5.41
CA GLU A 51 -19.26 -2.86 6.56
C GLU A 51 -17.81 -3.06 6.11
N LEU A 52 -17.57 -4.00 5.18
CA LEU A 52 -16.24 -4.21 4.61
C LEU A 52 -15.72 -2.95 3.93
N LEU A 53 -16.57 -2.24 3.18
CA LEU A 53 -16.21 -0.99 2.54
C LEU A 53 -15.87 0.11 3.56
N ASN A 54 -16.67 0.24 4.62
CA ASN A 54 -16.43 1.25 5.66
C ASN A 54 -15.08 1.03 6.33
N VAL A 55 -14.80 -0.21 6.76
CA VAL A 55 -13.52 -0.57 7.38
C VAL A 55 -12.35 -0.39 6.42
N ALA A 56 -12.51 -0.78 5.15
CA ALA A 56 -11.47 -0.59 4.13
C ALA A 56 -11.11 0.88 3.93
N ILE A 57 -12.12 1.77 3.84
CA ILE A 57 -11.92 3.22 3.69
C ILE A 57 -11.25 3.81 4.93
N GLU A 58 -11.73 3.48 6.13
CA GLU A 58 -11.23 4.04 7.39
C GLU A 58 -9.77 3.64 7.62
N SER A 59 -9.46 2.35 7.48
CA SER A 59 -8.09 1.83 7.61
C SER A 59 -7.14 2.34 6.50
N THR A 60 -7.63 2.51 5.27
CA THR A 60 -6.84 3.13 4.20
C THR A 60 -6.46 4.58 4.55
N ARG A 61 -7.42 5.39 5.01
CA ARG A 61 -7.15 6.78 5.41
C ARG A 61 -6.16 6.86 6.56
N PHE A 62 -6.25 5.91 7.50
CA PHE A 62 -5.29 5.82 8.59
C PHE A 62 -3.88 5.50 8.07
N LEU A 63 -3.75 4.50 7.20
CA LEU A 63 -2.48 4.17 6.56
C LEU A 63 -1.91 5.33 5.74
N GLU A 64 -2.75 6.09 5.03
CA GLU A 64 -2.35 7.31 4.33
C GLU A 64 -1.78 8.37 5.27
N SER A 65 -2.42 8.58 6.42
CA SER A 65 -1.94 9.55 7.42
C SER A 65 -0.53 9.22 7.94
N VAL A 66 -0.17 7.93 7.94
CA VAL A 66 1.13 7.42 8.38
C VAL A 66 2.17 7.50 7.25
N THR A 67 1.79 7.05 6.05
CA THR A 67 2.70 6.86 4.90
C THR A 67 2.90 8.11 4.06
N PHE A 68 2.05 9.15 4.22
CA PHE A 68 2.21 10.44 3.55
C PHE A 68 2.44 11.60 4.53
N ARG A 69 2.84 11.30 5.78
CA ARG A 69 3.01 12.29 6.87
C ARG A 69 3.94 13.47 6.53
N HIS A 70 4.92 13.24 5.64
CA HIS A 70 5.93 14.22 5.25
C HIS A 70 5.61 14.93 3.91
N GLY A 71 4.40 14.74 3.37
CA GLY A 71 3.99 15.29 2.07
C GLY A 71 4.47 14.47 0.86
N TYR A 72 5.30 13.44 1.07
CA TYR A 72 5.69 12.43 0.09
C TYR A 72 5.41 11.03 0.63
N PHE A 73 5.41 10.03 -0.26
CA PHE A 73 5.18 8.63 0.13
C PHE A 73 6.42 8.01 0.78
N ALA A 74 6.25 7.50 2.00
CA ALA A 74 7.24 6.76 2.75
C ALA A 74 6.55 5.57 3.46
N PRO A 75 6.82 4.33 3.05
CA PRO A 75 6.37 3.14 3.76
C PRO A 75 6.77 3.15 5.24
N VAL A 76 6.03 2.40 6.06
CA VAL A 76 6.42 2.13 7.44
C VAL A 76 7.69 1.29 7.42
N GLY A 77 8.71 1.74 8.15
CA GLY A 77 9.96 0.99 8.26
C GLY A 77 9.83 -0.29 9.09
N ASN A 78 10.52 -1.35 8.67
CA ASN A 78 10.43 -2.67 9.28
C ASN A 78 11.30 -2.87 10.52
N LYS A 79 12.20 -1.94 10.82
CA LYS A 79 13.14 -2.09 11.94
C LYS A 79 12.45 -2.26 13.29
N ASP A 80 11.40 -1.49 13.56
CA ASP A 80 10.68 -1.50 14.85
C ASP A 80 9.16 -1.63 14.71
N TRP A 81 8.65 -1.53 13.47
CA TRP A 81 7.23 -1.39 13.13
C TRP A 81 6.55 -0.20 13.81
N TYR A 82 5.39 0.23 13.30
CA TYR A 82 4.66 1.32 13.92
C TYR A 82 3.70 0.80 14.99
N ALA A 83 4.09 0.90 16.25
CA ALA A 83 3.24 0.57 17.39
C ALA A 83 2.35 1.75 17.80
N ARG A 84 1.12 1.46 18.25
CA ARG A 84 0.18 2.48 18.77
C ARG A 84 0.83 3.35 19.86
N GLY A 85 0.75 4.67 19.69
CA GLY A 85 1.36 5.67 20.58
C GLY A 85 2.89 5.81 20.45
N GLY A 86 3.52 5.05 19.56
CA GLY A 86 4.94 5.14 19.24
C GLY A 86 5.25 6.10 18.10
N ASN A 87 6.51 6.08 17.65
CA ASN A 87 6.94 6.80 16.45
C ASN A 87 6.86 5.87 15.24
N VAL A 88 6.59 6.43 14.06
CA VAL A 88 6.62 5.70 12.80
C VAL A 88 8.09 5.47 12.40
N PRO A 89 8.58 4.22 12.27
CA PRO A 89 9.94 3.98 11.82
C PRO A 89 10.13 4.45 10.37
N GLU A 90 11.28 5.06 10.08
CA GLU A 90 11.53 5.68 8.78
C GLU A 90 12.33 4.82 7.80
N PHE A 91 13.04 3.81 8.31
CA PHE A 91 14.01 3.02 7.55
C PHE A 91 13.74 1.53 7.67
N ASP A 92 14.39 0.76 6.80
CA ASP A 92 14.01 -0.61 6.47
C ASP A 92 12.64 -0.63 5.77
N GLN A 93 12.44 0.34 4.86
CA GLN A 93 11.26 0.40 4.00
C GLN A 93 11.40 -0.67 2.91
N GLN A 94 10.38 -1.49 2.68
CA GLN A 94 10.46 -2.60 1.73
C GLN A 94 9.63 -2.37 0.47
N SER A 95 10.10 -2.95 -0.64
CA SER A 95 9.42 -2.94 -1.92
C SER A 95 8.00 -3.53 -1.88
N ILE A 96 7.75 -4.51 -1.00
CA ILE A 96 6.43 -5.15 -0.88
C ILE A 96 5.36 -4.20 -0.36
N ASP A 97 5.70 -3.32 0.59
CA ASP A 97 4.78 -2.31 1.10
C ASP A 97 4.36 -1.34 0.00
N VAL A 98 5.29 -1.00 -0.88
CA VAL A 98 5.03 -0.13 -2.03
C VAL A 98 4.10 -0.80 -3.03
N MET A 99 4.37 -2.07 -3.36
CA MET A 99 3.49 -2.86 -4.22
C MET A 99 2.08 -2.95 -3.63
N ALA A 100 1.96 -3.23 -2.34
CA ALA A 100 0.68 -3.35 -1.67
C ALA A 100 -0.11 -2.03 -1.73
N MET A 101 0.54 -0.88 -1.56
CA MET A 101 -0.09 0.44 -1.72
C MET A 101 -0.53 0.72 -3.17
N VAL A 102 0.29 0.35 -4.15
CA VAL A 102 -0.06 0.47 -5.59
C VAL A 102 -1.31 -0.36 -5.91
N LEU A 103 -1.35 -1.61 -5.46
CA LEU A 103 -2.49 -2.50 -5.65
C LEU A 103 -3.74 -2.02 -4.90
N LEU A 104 -3.58 -1.56 -3.66
CA LEU A 104 -4.66 -0.97 -2.86
C LEU A 104 -5.32 0.17 -3.63
N TYR A 105 -4.54 1.16 -4.06
CA TYR A 105 -5.09 2.31 -4.77
C TYR A 105 -5.73 1.96 -6.11
N TYR A 106 -5.19 0.97 -6.82
CA TYR A 106 -5.82 0.48 -8.03
C TYR A 106 -7.20 -0.10 -7.74
N GLN A 107 -7.32 -0.90 -6.67
CA GLN A 107 -8.60 -1.48 -6.26
C GLN A 107 -9.58 -0.40 -5.75
N VAL A 108 -9.11 0.57 -4.96
CA VAL A 108 -9.94 1.69 -4.50
C VAL A 108 -10.48 2.46 -5.71
N PHE A 109 -9.67 2.66 -6.75
CA PHE A 109 -10.13 3.25 -7.99
C PHE A 109 -11.20 2.39 -8.70
N GLN A 110 -11.06 1.06 -8.75
CA GLN A 110 -12.11 0.21 -9.35
C GLN A 110 -13.46 0.37 -8.65
N VAL A 111 -13.43 0.43 -7.32
CA VAL A 111 -14.62 0.52 -6.49
C VAL A 111 -15.24 1.93 -6.55
N THR A 112 -14.43 2.98 -6.44
CA THR A 112 -14.91 4.36 -6.27
C THR A 112 -14.98 5.18 -7.55
N ARG A 113 -14.21 4.79 -8.58
CA ARG A 113 -13.96 5.57 -9.81
C ARG A 113 -13.38 6.97 -9.57
N ASP A 114 -12.82 7.23 -8.40
CA ASP A 114 -12.19 8.52 -8.06
C ASP A 114 -10.75 8.56 -8.58
N ARG A 115 -10.51 9.46 -9.56
CA ARG A 115 -9.23 9.61 -10.26
C ARG A 115 -8.06 9.93 -9.31
N LYS A 116 -8.31 10.54 -8.16
CA LYS A 116 -7.24 10.87 -7.20
C LYS A 116 -6.45 9.62 -6.76
N TYR A 117 -7.07 8.44 -6.76
CA TYR A 117 -6.40 7.21 -6.39
C TYR A 117 -5.44 6.71 -7.47
N ILE A 118 -5.63 7.09 -8.74
CA ILE A 118 -4.63 6.83 -9.78
C ILE A 118 -3.40 7.71 -9.58
N GLU A 119 -3.60 8.98 -9.22
CA GLU A 119 -2.49 9.88 -8.89
C GLU A 119 -1.72 9.38 -7.66
N ARG A 120 -2.43 8.89 -6.64
CA ARG A 120 -1.83 8.26 -5.45
C ARG A 120 -1.06 6.99 -5.78
N LEU A 121 -1.66 6.10 -6.57
CA LEU A 121 -1.01 4.89 -7.08
C LEU A 121 0.31 5.23 -7.76
N PHE A 122 0.30 6.19 -8.69
CA PHE A 122 1.50 6.60 -9.41
C PHE A 122 2.54 7.21 -8.47
N THR A 123 2.10 8.02 -7.49
CA THR A 123 2.99 8.57 -6.45
C THR A 123 3.72 7.47 -5.67
N CYS A 124 3.01 6.40 -5.26
CA CYS A 124 3.65 5.26 -4.61
C CYS A 124 4.63 4.55 -5.55
N TYR A 125 4.25 4.31 -6.80
CA TYR A 125 5.12 3.67 -7.78
C TYR A 125 6.45 4.43 -7.99
N LEU A 126 6.43 5.76 -8.00
CA LEU A 126 7.64 6.58 -8.17
C LEU A 126 8.69 6.36 -7.06
N TRP A 127 8.31 5.79 -5.92
CA TRP A 127 9.27 5.39 -4.87
C TRP A 127 10.34 4.44 -5.40
N PHE A 128 9.98 3.50 -6.27
CA PHE A 128 10.93 2.59 -6.94
C PHE A 128 11.92 3.33 -7.84
N LEU A 129 11.56 4.51 -8.33
CA LEU A 129 12.32 5.32 -9.28
C LEU A 129 13.08 6.47 -8.62
N GLY A 130 13.03 6.58 -7.29
CA GLY A 130 13.78 7.58 -6.53
C GLY A 130 12.94 8.70 -5.91
N GLU A 131 11.61 8.71 -6.04
CA GLU A 131 10.74 9.60 -5.26
C GLU A 131 10.53 9.05 -3.85
N ASN A 132 11.62 8.94 -3.09
CA ASN A 132 11.66 8.37 -1.75
C ASN A 132 12.57 9.19 -0.81
N SER A 133 12.62 8.78 0.47
CA SER A 133 13.35 9.51 1.53
C SER A 133 14.83 9.77 1.22
N LEU A 134 15.48 8.93 0.40
CA LEU A 134 16.91 9.06 0.09
C LEU A 134 17.20 9.55 -1.33
N ARG A 135 16.17 9.76 -2.15
CA ARG A 135 16.31 10.14 -3.57
C ARG A 135 17.14 9.13 -4.39
N LEU A 136 17.02 7.84 -4.05
CA LEU A 136 17.77 6.75 -4.69
C LEU A 136 16.83 5.81 -5.46
N PRO A 137 17.05 5.52 -6.75
CA PRO A 137 16.25 4.54 -7.46
C PRO A 137 16.54 3.12 -6.92
N LEU A 138 15.48 2.33 -6.74
CA LEU A 138 15.59 0.93 -6.36
C LEU A 138 15.56 -0.01 -7.57
N PHE A 139 14.82 0.37 -8.62
CA PHE A 139 14.82 -0.37 -9.87
C PHE A 139 16.11 -0.13 -10.66
N ASP A 140 16.72 -1.22 -11.11
CA ASP A 140 17.94 -1.21 -11.89
C ASP A 140 17.61 -1.49 -13.37
N HIS A 141 17.86 -0.50 -14.23
CA HIS A 141 17.59 -0.61 -15.65
C HIS A 141 18.55 -1.55 -16.39
N GLU A 142 19.72 -1.86 -15.84
CA GLU A 142 20.68 -2.80 -16.42
C GLU A 142 20.28 -4.24 -16.10
N THR A 143 20.06 -4.56 -14.82
CA THR A 143 19.75 -5.93 -14.39
C THR A 143 18.27 -6.29 -14.55
N LYS A 144 17.38 -5.30 -14.67
CA LYS A 144 15.91 -5.44 -14.60
C LYS A 144 15.41 -5.96 -13.25
N GLY A 145 16.25 -5.93 -12.22
CA GLY A 145 15.92 -6.24 -10.83
C GLY A 145 15.54 -4.99 -10.03
N CYS A 146 15.04 -5.21 -8.82
CA CYS A 146 14.76 -4.15 -7.86
C CYS A 146 15.46 -4.45 -6.55
N CYS A 147 16.07 -3.43 -5.94
CA CYS A 147 16.63 -3.50 -4.59
C CYS A 147 15.52 -3.81 -3.57
N ASP A 148 15.86 -4.57 -2.52
CA ASP A 148 14.90 -5.01 -1.49
C ASP A 148 14.27 -3.86 -0.71
N GLY A 149 15.04 -2.81 -0.45
CA GLY A 149 14.55 -1.72 0.39
C GLY A 149 15.52 -0.55 0.60
N LEU A 150 15.05 0.39 1.40
CA LEU A 150 15.80 1.57 1.85
C LEU A 150 16.16 1.44 3.33
N GLU A 151 17.44 1.30 3.61
CA GLU A 151 18.05 1.27 4.93
C GLU A 151 18.65 2.64 5.28
N VAL A 152 19.08 2.82 6.55
CA VAL A 152 19.69 4.07 7.02
C VAL A 152 20.93 4.44 6.20
N GLN A 153 21.70 3.43 5.77
CA GLN A 153 22.95 3.60 5.03
C GLN A 153 22.75 3.69 3.51
N GLY A 154 21.52 3.55 3.00
CA GLY A 154 21.21 3.56 1.57
C GLY A 154 20.39 2.35 1.12
N LEU A 155 20.61 1.93 -0.13
CA LEU A 155 19.91 0.80 -0.73
C LEU A 155 20.37 -0.53 -0.12
N ASN A 156 19.42 -1.38 0.26
CA ASN A 156 19.69 -2.80 0.34
C ASN A 156 19.79 -3.34 -1.11
N ARG A 157 21.02 -3.56 -1.56
CA ARG A 157 21.32 -3.92 -2.96
C ARG A 157 20.90 -5.33 -3.36
N ASN A 158 20.36 -6.14 -2.43
CA ASN A 158 19.83 -7.44 -2.78
C ASN A 158 18.69 -7.26 -3.78
N GLN A 159 18.72 -8.02 -4.87
CA GLN A 159 17.69 -8.02 -5.91
C GLN A 159 16.99 -9.38 -5.91
N GLY A 160 16.30 -9.66 -4.81
CA GLY A 160 15.56 -10.91 -4.63
C GLY A 160 14.37 -11.03 -5.58
N ALA A 161 13.78 -12.23 -5.60
CA ALA A 161 12.56 -12.49 -6.36
C ALA A 161 11.40 -11.62 -5.86
N GLU A 162 11.28 -11.43 -4.55
CA GLU A 162 10.20 -10.66 -3.93
C GLU A 162 10.21 -9.20 -4.38
N SER A 163 11.35 -8.51 -4.25
CA SER A 163 11.49 -7.10 -4.61
C SER A 163 11.39 -6.85 -6.10
N SER A 164 11.96 -7.75 -6.91
CA SER A 164 11.83 -7.70 -8.36
C SER A 164 10.37 -7.89 -8.81
N LEU A 165 9.64 -8.85 -8.21
CA LEU A 165 8.22 -9.04 -8.49
C LEU A 165 7.39 -7.85 -8.00
N ALA A 166 7.70 -7.29 -6.83
CA ALA A 166 7.01 -6.13 -6.30
C ALA A 166 7.08 -4.94 -7.27
N TYR A 167 8.25 -4.69 -7.85
CA TYR A 167 8.40 -3.69 -8.90
C TYR A 167 7.56 -4.02 -10.14
N TRP A 168 7.70 -5.23 -10.70
CA TRP A 168 7.04 -5.57 -11.97
C TRP A 168 5.51 -5.63 -11.85
N ILE A 169 4.97 -6.14 -10.74
CA ILE A 169 3.55 -6.10 -10.44
C ILE A 169 3.06 -4.66 -10.36
N SER A 170 3.81 -3.79 -9.67
CA SER A 170 3.49 -2.36 -9.58
C SER A 170 3.51 -1.68 -10.95
N HIS A 171 4.53 -1.93 -11.75
CA HIS A 171 4.68 -1.36 -13.09
C HIS A 171 3.52 -1.79 -14.00
N LEU A 172 3.18 -3.08 -14.04
CA LEU A 172 2.04 -3.58 -14.81
C LEU A 172 0.70 -3.00 -14.33
N THR A 173 0.57 -2.79 -13.02
CA THR A 173 -0.64 -2.18 -12.44
C THR A 173 -0.78 -0.71 -12.85
N VAL A 174 0.33 0.05 -12.90
CA VAL A 174 0.35 1.42 -13.45
C VAL A 174 -0.08 1.44 -14.90
N LEU A 175 0.45 0.53 -15.74
CA LEU A 175 0.05 0.44 -17.15
C LEU A 175 -1.44 0.12 -17.29
N ALA A 176 -1.95 -0.85 -16.52
CA ALA A 176 -3.36 -1.19 -16.51
C ALA A 176 -4.27 -0.04 -16.03
N ALA A 177 -3.77 0.80 -15.11
CA ALA A 177 -4.45 2.02 -14.70
C ALA A 177 -4.47 3.07 -15.82
N GLN A 178 -3.35 3.27 -16.53
CA GLN A 178 -3.24 4.21 -17.65
C GLN A 178 -4.10 3.79 -18.85
N GLU A 179 -4.25 2.50 -19.14
CA GLU A 179 -5.18 2.05 -20.19
C GLU A 179 -6.62 2.48 -19.92
N LYS A 180 -6.99 2.67 -18.65
CA LYS A 180 -8.30 3.20 -18.23
C LYS A 180 -8.42 4.71 -18.42
N GLU A 181 -7.45 5.35 -19.09
CA GLU A 181 -7.48 6.78 -19.42
C GLU A 181 -8.73 7.24 -20.14
N HIS A 182 -9.27 6.41 -21.02
CA HIS A 182 -10.51 6.68 -21.73
C HIS A 182 -11.74 6.80 -20.81
N LEU A 183 -11.73 6.17 -19.62
CA LEU A 183 -12.77 6.37 -18.60
C LEU A 183 -12.69 7.76 -17.96
N TYR A 184 -11.56 8.46 -18.11
CA TYR A 184 -11.34 9.81 -17.56
C TYR A 184 -11.82 10.93 -18.49
N VAL A 185 -11.84 10.70 -19.81
CA VAL A 185 -12.09 11.74 -20.82
C VAL A 185 -13.58 11.94 -21.12
N ARG A 186 -14.45 10.99 -20.73
CA ARG A 186 -15.90 11.18 -20.83
C ARG A 186 -16.45 11.86 -19.57
N LYS A 187 -16.40 13.19 -19.56
CA LYS A 187 -17.31 14.06 -18.81
C LYS A 187 -17.95 15.05 -19.78
#